data_AF-A0A1X0RWR9-F1
#
_entry.id   AF-A0A1X0RWR9-F1
#
_cell.length_a   1.000
_cell.length_b   1.000
_cell.length_c   1.000
_cell.angle_alpha   90.00
_cell.angle_beta   90.00
_cell.angle_gamma   90.00
#
_symmetry.space_group_name_H-M   'P 1'
#
loop_
_entity.id
_entity.type
_entity.pdbx_description
1 polymer ?
#
loop_
_entity_poly.entity_id
_entity_poly.type
_entity_poly.pdbx_seq_one_letter_code
_entity_poly.pdbx_strand_id
1 'polypeptide(L)'
;MSVNLRACLKRFHLQDEKKVQNRAEEFLGKFHPLGNVIFDKGGPNCKVVIAIQLACESLQITDWDMKVAAAVAGCPLSTYESVLSTVRKALDIQPSVSFKTLAVALGSTGLVPLAQELWTDFVPRYLDVYTGARRQAAEKEVKSPCWKGAVMFSCAKAFGERLKKDDLRQLCGCTAMELNLAIKSVDSFCVQKLTEFKKRPNALKRAAPQDKNEEKTEEEKIVKKMVIAPVSGISSMIDHRDYKATKRYKDYMAWHTSMVQQLKEQKTK
;
A
#
# COMPACT_ATOMS: atom_id res chain seq x y z
N MET A 1 -21.42 -3.90 -23.49
CA MET A 1 -20.02 -4.33 -23.36
C MET A 1 -19.11 -3.59 -24.32
N SER A 2 -18.23 -2.74 -23.79
CA SER A 2 -17.18 -2.09 -24.58
C SER A 2 -16.16 -3.13 -25.06
N VAL A 3 -15.83 -3.15 -26.36
CA VAL A 3 -14.85 -4.09 -26.97
C VAL A 3 -13.50 -4.04 -26.24
N ASN A 4 -13.11 -2.86 -25.78
CA ASN A 4 -11.85 -2.64 -25.07
C ASN A 4 -11.84 -3.26 -23.66
N LEU A 5 -12.99 -3.38 -22.99
CA LEU A 5 -13.10 -3.97 -21.66
C LEU A 5 -12.82 -5.47 -21.69
N ARG A 6 -13.42 -6.20 -22.63
CA ARG A 6 -13.20 -7.64 -22.78
C ARG A 6 -11.74 -7.96 -23.11
N ALA A 7 -11.13 -7.17 -24.00
CA ALA A 7 -9.73 -7.34 -24.37
C ALA A 7 -8.77 -7.13 -23.18
N CYS A 8 -9.02 -6.10 -22.35
CA CYS A 8 -8.23 -5.86 -21.15
C CYS A 8 -8.42 -6.97 -20.10
N LEU A 9 -9.65 -7.42 -19.86
CA LEU A 9 -9.93 -8.51 -18.90
C LEU A 9 -9.25 -9.83 -19.28
N LYS A 10 -9.15 -10.14 -20.57
CA LYS A 10 -8.39 -11.29 -21.07
C LYS A 10 -6.91 -11.21 -20.69
N ARG A 11 -6.31 -10.01 -20.74
CA ARG A 11 -4.90 -9.79 -20.35
C ARG A 11 -4.66 -9.95 -18.84
N PHE A 12 -5.69 -9.74 -18.02
CA PHE A 12 -5.63 -9.97 -16.57
C PHE A 12 -6.15 -11.35 -16.14
N HIS A 13 -6.55 -12.22 -17.08
CA HIS A 13 -7.17 -13.52 -16.80
C HIS A 13 -8.47 -13.42 -15.96
N LEU A 14 -9.21 -12.31 -16.09
CA LEU A 14 -10.48 -12.03 -15.37
C LEU A 14 -11.71 -12.10 -16.29
N GLN A 15 -11.58 -12.74 -17.45
CA GLN A 15 -12.62 -12.82 -18.47
C GLN A 15 -13.84 -13.68 -18.09
N ASP A 16 -13.69 -14.57 -17.11
CA ASP A 16 -14.77 -15.46 -16.66
C ASP A 16 -15.49 -14.89 -15.42
N GLU A 17 -14.93 -13.85 -14.80
CA GLU A 17 -15.46 -13.19 -13.61
C GLU A 17 -16.53 -12.15 -13.98
N LYS A 18 -17.77 -12.62 -14.18
CA LYS A 18 -18.92 -11.74 -14.51
C LYS A 18 -19.14 -10.62 -13.47
N LYS A 19 -18.80 -10.86 -12.20
CA LYS A 19 -18.92 -9.84 -11.13
C LYS A 19 -17.97 -8.66 -11.36
N VAL A 20 -16.71 -8.94 -11.72
CA VAL A 20 -15.72 -7.91 -12.02
C VAL A 20 -16.11 -7.14 -13.28
N GLN A 21 -16.64 -7.84 -14.29
CA GLN A 21 -17.14 -7.23 -15.53
C GLN A 21 -18.23 -6.20 -15.27
N ASN A 22 -19.31 -6.61 -14.62
CA ASN A 22 -20.45 -5.71 -14.33
C ASN A 22 -19.99 -4.50 -13.51
N ARG A 23 -19.14 -4.73 -12.50
CA ARG A 23 -18.64 -3.67 -11.65
C ARG A 23 -17.70 -2.70 -12.38
N ALA A 24 -16.87 -3.20 -13.30
CA ALA A 24 -16.04 -2.36 -14.15
C ALA A 24 -16.89 -1.50 -15.11
N GLU A 25 -17.97 -2.05 -15.67
CA GLU A 25 -18.91 -1.28 -16.50
C GLU A 25 -19.60 -0.16 -15.70
N GLU A 26 -19.98 -0.42 -14.44
CA GLU A 26 -20.52 0.61 -13.54
C GLU A 26 -19.51 1.75 -13.31
N PHE A 27 -18.23 1.44 -13.08
CA PHE A 27 -17.18 2.46 -12.94
C PHE A 27 -16.95 3.24 -14.25
N LEU A 28 -17.00 2.58 -15.41
CA LEU A 28 -16.97 3.28 -16.70
C LEU A 28 -18.14 4.26 -16.86
N GLY A 29 -19.33 3.90 -16.36
CA GLY A 29 -20.48 4.81 -16.25
C GLY A 29 -20.13 6.06 -15.44
N LYS A 30 -19.55 5.88 -14.25
CA LYS A 30 -19.12 6.99 -13.37
C LYS A 30 -18.00 7.85 -13.95
N PHE A 31 -17.26 7.38 -14.94
CA PHE A 31 -16.20 8.16 -15.60
C PHE A 31 -16.71 9.10 -16.69
N HIS A 32 -17.96 8.97 -17.16
CA HIS A 32 -18.54 9.88 -18.16
C HIS A 32 -18.49 11.37 -17.75
N PRO A 33 -18.89 11.77 -16.52
CA PRO A 33 -18.84 13.17 -16.10
C PRO A 33 -17.40 13.70 -15.87
N LEU A 34 -16.40 12.83 -15.77
CA LEU A 34 -15.01 13.21 -15.50
C LEU A 34 -14.28 13.76 -16.74
N GLY A 35 -14.86 13.56 -17.94
CA GLY A 35 -14.24 13.92 -19.21
C GLY A 35 -13.06 13.00 -19.60
N ASN A 36 -12.79 12.86 -20.90
CA ASN A 36 -11.71 12.00 -21.38
C ASN A 36 -10.30 12.58 -21.14
N VAL A 37 -10.20 13.90 -20.93
CA VAL A 37 -8.93 14.64 -20.73
C VAL A 37 -8.07 14.06 -19.60
N ILE A 38 -8.69 13.52 -18.55
CA ILE A 38 -7.98 12.88 -17.44
C ILE A 38 -7.28 11.59 -17.90
N PHE A 39 -7.92 10.84 -18.79
CA PHE A 39 -7.47 9.53 -19.27
C PHE A 39 -6.57 9.60 -20.50
N ASP A 40 -6.68 10.66 -21.30
CA ASP A 40 -5.87 10.84 -22.52
C ASP A 40 -4.36 10.83 -22.22
N LYS A 41 -3.97 11.26 -21.01
CA LYS A 41 -2.58 11.23 -20.53
C LYS A 41 -2.05 9.81 -20.27
N GLY A 42 -2.93 8.84 -20.01
CA GLY A 42 -2.58 7.50 -19.53
C GLY A 42 -2.53 6.42 -20.62
N GLY A 43 -2.65 6.79 -21.90
CA GLY A 43 -2.67 5.86 -23.02
C GLY A 43 -4.07 5.33 -23.37
N PRO A 44 -4.19 4.59 -24.47
CA PRO A 44 -5.48 4.26 -25.11
C PRO A 44 -6.40 3.39 -24.23
N ASN A 45 -5.82 2.56 -23.36
CA ASN A 45 -6.58 1.64 -22.51
C ASN A 45 -6.73 2.13 -21.07
N CYS A 46 -6.16 3.29 -20.71
CA CYS A 46 -6.08 3.75 -19.32
C CYS A 46 -7.43 3.77 -18.61
N LYS A 47 -8.43 4.37 -19.27
CA LYS A 47 -9.80 4.47 -18.75
C LYS A 47 -10.38 3.10 -18.39
N VAL A 48 -10.16 2.11 -19.24
CA VAL A 48 -10.68 0.76 -19.05
C VAL A 48 -9.91 0.03 -17.94
N VAL A 49 -8.58 0.13 -17.94
CA VAL A 49 -7.75 -0.53 -16.93
C VAL A 49 -8.01 0.01 -15.53
N ILE A 50 -8.17 1.34 -15.39
CA ILE A 50 -8.53 1.96 -14.11
C ILE A 50 -9.93 1.51 -13.64
N ALA A 51 -10.90 1.38 -14.54
CA ALA A 51 -12.22 0.85 -14.18
C ALA A 51 -12.14 -0.59 -13.64
N ILE A 52 -11.33 -1.45 -14.28
CA ILE A 52 -11.09 -2.82 -13.83
C ILE A 52 -10.40 -2.81 -12.46
N GLN A 53 -9.39 -1.96 -12.27
CA GLN A 53 -8.70 -1.83 -11.00
C GLN A 53 -9.66 -1.44 -9.86
N LEU A 54 -10.45 -0.39 -10.04
CA LEU A 54 -11.42 0.05 -9.03
C LEU A 54 -12.51 -1.01 -8.78
N ALA A 55 -12.89 -1.78 -9.81
CA ALA A 55 -13.79 -2.90 -9.66
C ALA A 55 -13.19 -3.99 -8.77
N CYS A 56 -11.93 -4.38 -9.02
CA CYS A 56 -11.20 -5.35 -8.21
C CYS A 56 -11.07 -4.88 -6.75
N GLU A 57 -10.71 -3.61 -6.54
CA GLU A 57 -10.63 -3.00 -5.21
C GLU A 57 -11.98 -3.02 -4.48
N SER A 58 -13.07 -2.70 -5.18
CA SER A 58 -14.42 -2.73 -4.59
C SER A 58 -14.92 -4.14 -4.24
N LEU A 59 -14.38 -5.16 -4.92
CA LEU A 59 -14.67 -6.57 -4.68
C LEU A 59 -13.64 -7.23 -3.75
N GLN A 60 -12.71 -6.45 -3.19
CA GLN A 60 -11.63 -6.92 -2.32
C GLN A 60 -10.72 -7.99 -2.96
N ILE A 61 -10.55 -7.92 -4.29
CA ILE A 61 -9.57 -8.73 -5.02
C ILE A 61 -8.22 -8.01 -4.92
N THR A 62 -7.32 -8.54 -4.10
CA THR A 62 -6.05 -7.89 -3.74
C THR A 62 -4.88 -8.22 -4.66
N ASP A 63 -5.06 -9.12 -5.63
CA ASP A 63 -3.99 -9.63 -6.51
C ASP A 63 -3.66 -8.67 -7.67
N TRP A 64 -3.80 -7.36 -7.46
CA TRP A 64 -3.62 -6.37 -8.51
C TRP A 64 -2.16 -5.90 -8.62
N ASP A 65 -1.51 -6.19 -9.75
CA ASP A 65 -0.17 -5.69 -10.05
C ASP A 65 -0.23 -4.37 -10.85
N MET A 66 0.19 -3.28 -10.20
CA MET A 66 0.26 -1.95 -10.79
C MET A 66 1.18 -1.86 -12.01
N LYS A 67 2.26 -2.65 -12.07
CA LYS A 67 3.21 -2.65 -13.19
C LYS A 67 2.58 -3.25 -14.43
N VAL A 68 1.87 -4.37 -14.27
CA VAL A 68 1.11 -5.01 -15.35
C VAL A 68 -0.03 -4.09 -15.78
N ALA A 69 -0.70 -3.43 -14.83
CA ALA A 69 -1.75 -2.47 -15.14
C ALA A 69 -1.26 -1.31 -16.01
N ALA A 70 -0.13 -0.69 -15.65
CA ALA A 70 0.48 0.37 -16.45
C ALA A 70 0.87 -0.10 -17.86
N ALA A 71 1.44 -1.30 -17.99
CA ALA A 71 1.81 -1.88 -19.28
C ALA A 71 0.57 -2.14 -20.17
N VAL A 72 -0.52 -2.66 -19.60
CA VAL A 72 -1.77 -2.91 -20.34
C VAL A 72 -2.48 -1.59 -20.72
N ALA A 73 -2.39 -0.57 -19.86
CA ALA A 73 -2.89 0.77 -20.14
C ALA A 73 -2.12 1.46 -21.28
N GLY A 74 -0.85 1.11 -21.47
CA GLY A 74 0.03 1.66 -22.49
C GLY A 74 0.76 2.93 -22.03
N CYS A 75 1.07 3.05 -20.74
CA CYS A 75 1.78 4.21 -20.19
C CYS A 75 2.82 3.83 -19.13
N PRO A 76 3.75 4.74 -18.80
CA PRO A 76 4.66 4.56 -17.67
C PRO A 76 3.91 4.44 -16.33
N LEU A 77 4.46 3.68 -15.39
CA LEU A 77 3.88 3.47 -14.05
C LEU A 77 3.56 4.78 -13.33
N SER A 78 4.46 5.77 -13.41
CA SER A 78 4.27 7.08 -12.79
C SER A 78 3.03 7.82 -13.34
N THR A 79 2.80 7.72 -14.64
CA THR A 79 1.64 8.33 -15.31
C THR A 79 0.37 7.61 -14.92
N TYR A 80 0.40 6.27 -14.92
CA TYR A 80 -0.71 5.45 -14.49
C TYR A 80 -1.16 5.78 -13.06
N GLU A 81 -0.21 5.82 -12.11
CA GLU A 81 -0.47 6.19 -10.71
C GLU A 81 -1.03 7.61 -10.57
N SER A 82 -0.54 8.55 -11.38
CA SER A 82 -1.04 9.93 -11.38
C SER A 82 -2.47 10.04 -11.89
N VAL A 83 -2.83 9.32 -12.95
CA VAL A 83 -4.19 9.29 -13.48
C VAL A 83 -5.12 8.60 -12.48
N LEU A 84 -4.71 7.45 -11.94
CA LEU A 84 -5.46 6.72 -10.92
C LEU A 84 -5.72 7.58 -9.67
N SER A 85 -4.72 8.31 -9.16
CA SER A 85 -4.88 9.24 -8.05
C SER A 85 -5.92 10.33 -8.37
N THR A 86 -5.83 10.93 -9.56
CA THR A 86 -6.78 11.96 -10.02
C THR A 86 -8.21 11.41 -10.08
N VAL A 87 -8.40 10.22 -10.66
CA VAL A 87 -9.71 9.57 -10.78
C VAL A 87 -10.29 9.24 -9.40
N ARG A 88 -9.47 8.70 -8.48
CA ARG A 88 -9.89 8.44 -7.10
C ARG A 88 -10.34 9.70 -6.38
N LYS A 89 -9.64 10.83 -6.57
CA LYS A 89 -10.04 12.13 -5.99
C LYS A 89 -11.36 12.61 -6.57
N ALA A 90 -11.52 12.51 -7.89
CA ALA A 90 -12.72 12.98 -8.56
C ALA A 90 -13.96 12.14 -8.22
N LEU A 91 -13.78 10.85 -7.89
CA LEU A 91 -14.85 9.96 -7.43
C LEU A 91 -15.00 9.87 -5.90
N ASP A 92 -14.17 10.60 -5.14
CA ASP A 92 -14.10 10.54 -3.68
C ASP A 92 -13.85 9.12 -3.13
N ILE A 93 -13.08 8.31 -3.86
CA ILE A 93 -12.66 6.95 -3.49
C ILE A 93 -11.23 7.01 -2.96
N GLN A 94 -11.03 7.71 -1.85
CA GLN A 94 -9.74 7.78 -1.17
C GLN A 94 -9.68 6.74 -0.05
N PRO A 95 -8.51 6.10 0.17
CA PRO A 95 -8.35 5.22 1.32
C PRO A 95 -8.52 6.03 2.61
N SER A 96 -9.40 5.57 3.50
CA SER A 96 -9.51 6.15 4.83
C SER A 96 -8.34 5.67 5.68
N VAL A 97 -7.35 6.54 5.79
CA VAL A 97 -6.09 6.21 6.47
C VAL A 97 -6.03 6.93 7.83
N SER A 98 -5.75 6.17 8.88
CA SER A 98 -5.50 6.66 10.24
C SER A 98 -4.03 6.45 10.60
N PHE A 99 -3.53 7.19 11.59
CA PHE A 99 -2.17 6.97 12.10
C PHE A 99 -1.95 5.54 12.59
N LYS A 100 -2.98 4.94 13.23
CA LYS A 100 -2.93 3.54 13.70
C LYS A 100 -2.78 2.57 12.53
N THR A 101 -3.59 2.72 11.47
CA THR A 101 -3.53 1.82 10.32
C THR A 101 -2.22 1.95 9.55
N LEU A 102 -1.69 3.17 9.38
CA LEU A 102 -0.36 3.37 8.80
C LEU A 102 0.75 2.75 9.64
N ALA A 103 0.72 3.01 10.94
CA ALA A 103 1.76 2.53 11.84
C ALA A 103 1.79 1.00 11.92
N VAL A 104 0.63 0.34 11.86
CA VAL A 104 0.56 -1.13 11.76
C VAL A 104 1.13 -1.61 10.42
N ALA A 105 0.71 -1.02 9.30
CA ALA A 105 1.17 -1.42 7.97
C ALA A 105 2.68 -1.20 7.76
N LEU A 106 3.25 -0.19 8.42
CA LEU A 106 4.67 0.17 8.34
C LEU A 106 5.52 -0.48 9.45
N GLY A 107 4.91 -1.14 10.42
CA GLY A 107 5.61 -1.75 11.57
C GLY A 107 6.05 -0.76 12.67
N SER A 108 5.59 0.50 12.62
CA SER A 108 6.01 1.59 13.51
C SER A 108 4.93 2.04 14.49
N THR A 109 4.27 1.10 15.17
CA THR A 109 3.15 1.41 16.11
C THR A 109 3.52 2.35 17.24
N GLY A 110 4.79 2.39 17.66
CA GLY A 110 5.28 3.32 18.66
C GLY A 110 5.29 4.79 18.22
N LEU A 111 5.27 5.07 16.91
CA LEU A 111 5.22 6.44 16.39
C LEU A 111 3.83 7.07 16.46
N VAL A 112 2.76 6.30 16.68
CA VAL A 112 1.38 6.81 16.67
C VAL A 112 1.15 8.01 17.61
N PRO A 113 1.49 7.95 18.91
CA PRO A 113 1.27 9.08 19.81
C PRO A 113 2.06 10.32 19.38
N LEU A 114 3.29 10.13 18.89
CA LEU A 114 4.17 11.21 18.43
C LEU A 114 3.66 11.84 17.14
N ALA A 115 3.15 11.04 16.22
CA ALA A 115 2.53 11.49 14.99
C ALA A 115 1.23 12.25 15.26
N GLN A 116 0.43 11.81 16.24
CA GLN A 116 -0.75 12.55 16.69
C GLN A 116 -0.36 13.88 17.36
N GLU A 117 0.65 13.88 18.22
CA GLU A 117 1.19 15.09 18.85
C GLU A 117 1.72 16.10 17.80
N LEU A 118 2.39 15.60 16.76
CA LEU A 118 2.86 16.42 15.64
C LEU A 118 1.69 16.95 14.80
N TRP A 119 0.69 16.11 14.53
CA TRP A 119 -0.50 16.47 13.75
C TRP A 119 -1.31 17.58 14.41
N THR A 120 -1.57 17.47 15.72
CA THR A 120 -2.33 18.48 16.48
C THR A 120 -1.66 19.84 16.48
N ASP A 121 -0.32 19.89 16.43
CA ASP A 121 0.41 21.15 16.29
C ASP A 121 0.51 21.64 14.85
N PHE A 122 0.69 20.72 13.91
CA PHE A 122 0.89 21.02 12.50
C PHE A 122 -0.35 21.67 11.88
N VAL A 123 -1.54 21.09 12.09
CA VAL A 123 -2.75 21.51 11.38
C VAL A 123 -3.11 22.97 11.66
N PRO A 124 -3.18 23.46 12.92
CA PRO A 124 -3.45 24.87 13.19
C PRO A 124 -2.39 25.79 12.55
N ARG A 125 -1.10 25.49 12.74
CA ARG A 125 0.01 26.30 12.20
C ARG A 125 -0.01 26.37 10.68
N TYR A 126 -0.35 25.27 10.00
CA TYR A 126 -0.46 25.22 8.55
C TYR A 126 -1.63 26.07 8.05
N LEU A 127 -2.78 26.01 8.72
CA LEU A 127 -3.97 26.74 8.32
C LEU A 127 -3.88 28.24 8.62
N ASP A 128 -3.17 28.64 9.68
CA ASP A 128 -3.06 30.04 10.10
C ASP A 128 -2.19 30.90 9.18
N VAL A 129 -1.34 30.29 8.35
CA VAL A 129 -0.61 31.00 7.29
C VAL A 129 -1.53 31.46 6.15
N TYR A 130 -2.67 30.82 5.98
CA TYR A 130 -3.57 31.07 4.85
C TYR A 130 -4.86 31.77 5.29
N THR A 131 -5.35 32.67 4.45
CA THR A 131 -6.62 33.37 4.63
C THR A 131 -7.56 33.15 3.45
N GLY A 132 -8.87 33.36 3.67
CA GLY A 132 -9.90 33.31 2.62
C GLY A 132 -9.95 31.99 1.84
N ALA A 133 -10.05 32.08 0.52
CA ALA A 133 -10.18 30.93 -0.38
C ALA A 133 -8.99 29.95 -0.28
N ARG A 134 -7.77 30.43 -0.01
CA ARG A 134 -6.60 29.55 0.14
C ARG A 134 -6.68 28.72 1.42
N ARG A 135 -7.24 29.26 2.50
CA ARG A 135 -7.48 28.50 3.74
C ARG A 135 -8.45 27.35 3.51
N GLN A 136 -9.55 27.59 2.79
CA GLN A 136 -10.51 26.53 2.45
C GLN A 136 -9.88 25.43 1.59
N ALA A 137 -9.00 25.79 0.65
CA ALA A 137 -8.24 24.82 -0.13
C ALA A 137 -7.28 24.01 0.76
N ALA A 138 -6.55 24.67 1.66
CA ALA A 138 -5.65 24.03 2.61
C ALA A 138 -6.38 23.06 3.57
N GLU A 139 -7.58 23.41 4.04
CA GLU A 139 -8.42 22.52 4.85
C GLU A 139 -8.83 21.26 4.10
N LYS A 140 -9.14 21.36 2.81
CA LYS A 140 -9.42 20.19 1.95
C LYS A 140 -8.15 19.37 1.71
N GLU A 141 -7.01 20.02 1.50
CA GLU A 141 -5.73 19.35 1.33
C GLU A 141 -5.39 18.50 2.56
N VAL A 142 -5.43 19.06 3.78
CA VAL A 142 -5.07 18.39 5.04
C VAL A 142 -5.95 17.16 5.33
N LYS A 143 -7.20 17.13 4.85
CA LYS A 143 -8.08 15.95 4.98
C LYS A 143 -7.60 14.76 4.14
N SER A 144 -6.76 14.98 3.13
CA SER A 144 -6.20 13.92 2.29
C SER A 144 -5.29 12.98 3.11
N PRO A 145 -5.38 11.65 2.89
CA PRO A 145 -4.55 10.66 3.58
C PRO A 145 -3.04 10.88 3.39
N CYS A 146 -2.64 11.55 2.30
CA CYS A 146 -1.26 11.91 2.00
C CYS A 146 -0.57 12.69 3.14
N TRP A 147 -1.28 13.63 3.78
CA TRP A 147 -0.70 14.46 4.85
C TRP A 147 -0.41 13.67 6.11
N LYS A 148 -1.27 12.69 6.46
CA LYS A 148 -1.01 11.79 7.57
C LYS A 148 0.21 10.90 7.29
N GLY A 149 0.37 10.43 6.05
CA GLY A 149 1.56 9.72 5.61
C GLY A 149 2.84 10.57 5.73
N ALA A 150 2.77 11.83 5.34
CA ALA A 150 3.88 12.78 5.46
C ALA A 150 4.28 13.01 6.93
N VAL A 151 3.30 13.21 7.82
CA VAL A 151 3.55 13.36 9.27
C VAL A 151 4.20 12.11 9.86
N MET A 152 3.70 10.91 9.52
CA MET A 152 4.33 9.65 9.93
C MET A 152 5.78 9.55 9.45
N PHE A 153 6.06 9.94 8.21
CA PHE A 153 7.41 9.92 7.65
C PHE A 153 8.35 10.89 8.38
N SER A 154 7.92 12.13 8.61
CA SER A 154 8.70 13.14 9.32
C SER A 154 8.97 12.74 10.78
N CYS A 155 7.98 12.14 11.46
CA CYS A 155 8.18 11.54 12.78
C CYS A 155 9.21 10.42 12.74
N ALA A 156 9.06 9.42 11.86
CA ALA A 156 10.01 8.30 11.75
C ALA A 156 11.45 8.79 11.52
N LYS A 157 11.62 9.75 10.62
CA LYS A 157 12.91 10.39 10.32
C LYS A 157 13.53 11.07 11.54
N ALA A 158 12.72 11.67 12.43
CA ALA A 158 13.21 12.30 13.65
C ALA A 158 13.70 11.28 14.70
N PHE A 159 13.14 10.06 14.70
CA PHE A 159 13.53 8.97 15.61
C PHE A 159 14.52 7.97 15.01
N GLY A 160 15.01 8.22 13.79
CA GLY A 160 16.00 7.36 13.12
C GLY A 160 15.40 6.13 12.44
N GLU A 161 14.08 6.00 12.37
CA GLU A 161 13.41 4.93 11.64
C GLU A 161 13.43 5.21 10.13
N ARG A 162 13.80 4.19 9.33
CA ARG A 162 13.87 4.29 7.87
C ARG A 162 12.59 3.75 7.24
N LEU A 163 11.61 4.63 7.03
CA LEU A 163 10.42 4.31 6.25
C LEU A 163 10.68 4.47 4.75
N LYS A 164 10.21 3.52 3.94
CA LYS A 164 10.27 3.64 2.48
C LYS A 164 9.14 4.54 2.00
N LYS A 165 9.48 5.50 1.14
CA LYS A 165 8.49 6.43 0.56
C LYS A 165 7.50 5.71 -0.33
N ASP A 166 7.91 4.65 -1.03
CA ASP A 166 7.01 3.91 -1.93
C ASP A 166 5.89 3.18 -1.18
N ASP A 167 6.20 2.58 -0.03
CA ASP A 167 5.20 1.92 0.82
C ASP A 167 4.15 2.93 1.32
N LEU A 168 4.59 4.13 1.72
CA LEU A 168 3.70 5.23 2.11
C LEU A 168 2.81 5.72 0.97
N ARG A 169 3.35 5.83 -0.25
CA ARG A 169 2.59 6.25 -1.43
C ARG A 169 1.46 5.27 -1.74
N GLN A 170 1.76 3.98 -1.67
CA GLN A 170 0.78 2.92 -1.91
C GLN A 170 -0.31 2.95 -0.84
N LEU A 171 0.06 3.00 0.44
CA LEU A 171 -0.89 3.03 1.56
C LEU A 171 -1.76 4.29 1.57
N CYS A 172 -1.20 5.45 1.21
CA CYS A 172 -1.94 6.72 1.19
C CYS A 172 -2.65 6.98 -0.15
N GLY A 173 -2.47 6.12 -1.16
CA GLY A 173 -3.06 6.29 -2.49
C GLY A 173 -2.63 7.57 -3.21
N CYS A 174 -1.43 8.10 -2.94
CA CYS A 174 -0.97 9.40 -3.43
C CYS A 174 0.22 9.30 -4.40
N THR A 175 0.45 10.36 -5.16
CA THR A 175 1.58 10.43 -6.09
C THR A 175 2.89 10.77 -5.36
N ALA A 176 4.03 10.47 -5.98
CA ALA A 176 5.33 10.82 -5.41
C ALA A 176 5.48 12.34 -5.19
N MET A 177 4.94 13.14 -6.11
CA MET A 177 5.00 14.59 -6.03
C MET A 177 4.19 15.11 -4.84
N GLU A 178 2.97 14.61 -4.66
CA GLU A 178 2.09 14.99 -3.55
C GLU A 178 2.70 14.63 -2.20
N LEU A 179 3.24 13.43 -2.06
CA LEU A 179 3.88 13.00 -0.82
C LEU A 179 5.11 13.85 -0.50
N ASN A 180 5.97 14.11 -1.49
CA ASN A 180 7.17 14.92 -1.27
C ASN A 180 6.84 16.38 -0.94
N LEU A 181 5.78 16.95 -1.54
CA LEU A 181 5.30 18.27 -1.19
C LEU A 181 4.81 18.32 0.26
N ALA A 182 3.96 17.37 0.65
CA ALA A 182 3.44 17.28 2.01
C ALA A 182 4.56 17.07 3.04
N ILE A 183 5.54 16.21 2.77
CA ILE A 183 6.72 16.03 3.63
C ILE A 183 7.49 17.34 3.79
N LYS A 184 7.76 18.06 2.70
CA LYS A 184 8.48 19.34 2.77
C LYS A 184 7.71 20.36 3.61
N SER A 185 6.39 20.44 3.45
CA SER A 185 5.54 21.33 4.24
C SER A 185 5.55 20.97 5.71
N VAL A 186 5.39 19.69 6.06
CA VAL A 186 5.45 19.25 7.47
C VAL A 186 6.83 19.54 8.06
N ASP A 187 7.91 19.20 7.35
CA ASP A 187 9.28 19.44 7.80
C ASP A 187 9.53 20.95 8.04
N SER A 188 8.98 21.86 7.20
CA SER A 188 9.15 23.30 7.37
C SER A 188 8.32 23.90 8.49
N PHE A 189 7.08 23.45 8.69
CA PHE A 189 6.18 23.98 9.72
C PHE A 189 6.48 23.42 11.12
N CYS A 190 7.08 22.23 11.19
CA CYS A 190 7.30 21.53 12.44
C CYS A 190 8.78 21.40 12.83
N VAL A 191 9.69 22.22 12.28
CA VAL A 191 11.14 22.15 12.59
C VAL A 191 11.41 22.07 14.09
N GLN A 192 10.81 22.95 14.89
CA GLN A 192 11.01 22.99 16.34
C GLN A 192 10.60 21.68 17.02
N LYS A 193 9.36 21.21 16.82
CA LYS A 193 8.89 19.94 17.36
C LYS A 193 9.70 18.74 16.89
N LEU A 194 10.10 18.71 15.61
CA LEU A 194 10.95 17.65 15.08
C LEU A 194 12.35 17.66 15.72
N THR A 195 12.91 18.84 16.02
CA THR A 195 14.18 18.93 16.77
C THR A 195 14.03 18.52 18.23
N GLU A 196 12.90 18.80 18.88
CA GLU A 196 12.60 18.30 20.22
C GLU A 196 12.49 16.77 20.22
N PHE A 197 11.80 16.19 19.24
CA PHE A 197 11.68 14.74 19.08
C PHE A 197 13.04 14.06 18.91
N LYS A 198 13.95 14.66 18.14
CA LYS A 198 15.35 14.18 18.02
C LYS A 198 16.12 14.20 19.33
N LYS A 199 15.82 15.15 20.22
CA LYS A 199 16.47 15.30 21.54
C LYS A 199 15.85 14.42 22.61
N ARG A 200 14.62 13.91 22.42
CA ARG A 200 13.97 13.02 23.39
C ARG A 200 14.77 11.71 23.49
N PRO A 201 15.36 11.40 24.65
CA PRO A 201 16.13 10.17 24.81
C PRO A 201 15.18 8.98 24.71
N ASN A 202 15.46 8.05 23.79
CA ASN A 202 14.96 6.67 23.79
C ASN A 202 13.44 6.40 23.70
N ALA A 203 12.59 7.28 23.15
CA ALA A 203 11.15 6.97 23.08
C ALA A 203 10.81 5.78 22.15
N LEU A 204 11.73 5.37 21.26
CA LEU A 204 11.55 4.23 20.35
C LEU A 204 12.80 3.34 20.31
N LYS A 205 13.21 2.80 21.46
CA LYS A 205 14.10 1.63 21.45
C LYS A 205 13.25 0.37 21.15
N ARG A 206 13.10 0.03 19.87
CA ARG A 206 13.06 -1.38 19.47
C ARG A 206 14.42 -1.71 18.86
N ALA A 207 15.03 -2.77 19.39
CA ALA A 207 16.40 -3.17 19.14
C ALA A 207 16.74 -3.13 17.64
N ALA A 208 17.78 -2.37 17.29
CA ALA A 208 18.52 -2.67 16.08
C ALA A 208 19.05 -4.11 16.21
N PRO A 209 19.02 -4.94 15.15
CA PRO A 209 19.91 -6.09 15.10
C PRO A 209 21.32 -5.50 15.15
N GLN A 210 22.02 -5.70 16.26
CA GLN A 210 23.46 -5.51 16.27
C GLN A 210 24.05 -6.61 15.39
N ASP A 211 24.43 -6.27 14.17
CA ASP A 211 25.49 -6.99 13.48
C ASP A 211 26.75 -6.83 14.34
N LYS A 212 26.99 -7.83 15.19
CA LYS A 212 28.27 -8.09 15.84
C LYS A 212 28.72 -9.45 15.33
N ASN A 213 29.57 -9.44 14.31
CA ASN A 213 30.46 -10.56 14.03
C ASN A 213 31.77 -10.31 14.80
N GLU A 214 32.39 -11.42 15.22
CA GLU A 214 33.69 -11.58 15.90
C GLU A 214 33.58 -11.38 17.44
N GLU A 215 33.82 -12.35 18.31
CA GLU A 215 34.69 -13.54 18.28
C GLU A 215 34.05 -14.76 18.97
N LYS A 216 34.55 -15.95 18.59
CA LYS A 216 34.19 -17.25 19.13
C LYS A 216 34.78 -17.43 20.54
N THR A 217 34.03 -18.08 21.43
CA THR A 217 34.63 -19.07 22.34
C THR A 217 33.61 -20.18 22.60
N GLU A 218 34.03 -21.39 22.32
CA GLU A 218 33.39 -22.65 22.68
C GLU A 218 33.43 -22.82 24.20
N GLU A 219 32.31 -23.20 24.81
CA GLU A 219 32.27 -24.10 25.96
C GLU A 219 30.80 -24.46 26.27
N GLU A 220 30.42 -25.67 25.81
CA GLU A 220 29.75 -26.74 26.58
C GLU A 220 28.85 -26.34 27.77
N LYS A 221 27.64 -26.87 28.00
CA LYS A 221 26.95 -28.12 27.66
C LYS A 221 25.50 -27.99 28.20
N ILE A 222 24.70 -29.00 27.86
CA ILE A 222 23.61 -29.63 28.65
C ILE A 222 22.22 -29.55 27.99
N VAL A 223 21.86 -30.76 27.54
CA VAL A 223 20.61 -31.24 26.98
C VAL A 223 19.41 -30.97 27.89
N LYS A 224 18.34 -30.38 27.33
CA LYS A 224 16.96 -30.78 27.65
C LYS A 224 16.14 -30.87 26.37
N LYS A 225 15.79 -32.12 26.01
CA LYS A 225 14.70 -32.41 25.08
C LYS A 225 13.41 -31.79 25.62
N MET A 226 12.97 -30.71 25.00
CA MET A 226 11.56 -30.35 24.93
C MET A 226 11.17 -30.45 23.47
N VAL A 227 10.18 -31.29 23.18
CA VAL A 227 9.49 -31.26 21.89
C VAL A 227 8.73 -29.93 21.86
N ILE A 228 9.36 -28.91 21.30
CA ILE A 228 8.73 -27.64 20.98
C ILE A 228 8.09 -27.86 19.61
N ALA A 229 6.77 -28.04 19.58
CA ALA A 229 6.03 -27.82 18.35
C ALA A 229 6.40 -26.42 17.83
N PRO A 230 6.67 -26.23 16.52
CA PRO A 230 6.96 -24.90 15.99
C PRO A 230 5.71 -24.03 16.16
N VAL A 231 5.63 -23.29 17.28
CA VAL A 231 4.73 -22.16 17.42
C VAL A 231 5.33 -21.08 16.54
N SER A 232 4.78 -20.97 15.33
CA SER A 232 5.03 -19.85 14.43
C SER A 232 4.79 -18.55 15.20
N GLY A 233 5.87 -17.90 15.63
CA GLY A 233 5.88 -16.57 16.23
C GLY A 233 5.68 -15.45 15.20
N ILE A 234 5.08 -15.76 14.06
CA ILE A 234 4.76 -14.80 12.99
C ILE A 234 3.39 -15.19 12.43
N SER A 235 2.31 -14.79 13.09
CA SER A 235 1.02 -14.48 12.45
C SER A 235 -0.04 -14.12 13.46
N SER A 236 -0.12 -12.83 13.81
CA SER A 236 -1.36 -12.25 14.35
C SER A 236 -2.05 -11.32 13.35
N MET A 237 -1.69 -11.39 12.06
CA MET A 237 -2.26 -10.56 10.98
C MET A 237 -2.43 -11.29 9.64
N ILE A 238 -2.62 -12.61 9.68
CA ILE A 238 -3.18 -13.34 8.55
C ILE A 238 -4.57 -13.75 9.04
N ASP A 239 -5.62 -13.33 8.32
CA ASP A 239 -6.96 -13.92 8.47
C ASP A 239 -6.75 -15.43 8.64
N HIS A 240 -7.30 -16.08 9.67
CA HIS A 240 -7.19 -17.54 9.90
C HIS A 240 -7.89 -18.38 8.80
N ARG A 241 -7.87 -17.91 7.55
CA ARG A 241 -8.17 -18.67 6.36
C ARG A 241 -7.06 -19.68 6.18
N ASP A 242 -7.43 -20.94 6.30
CA ASP A 242 -6.56 -22.04 5.94
C ASP A 242 -5.99 -21.78 4.54
N TYR A 243 -4.66 -21.70 4.44
CA TYR A 243 -3.99 -21.45 3.16
C TYR A 243 -4.32 -22.56 2.14
N LYS A 244 -4.76 -23.73 2.61
CA LYS A 244 -5.28 -24.83 1.78
C LYS A 244 -6.58 -24.49 1.05
N ALA A 245 -7.32 -23.49 1.53
CA ALA A 245 -8.53 -23.02 0.89
C ALA A 245 -8.25 -22.07 -0.30
N THR A 246 -7.02 -21.55 -0.43
CA THR A 246 -6.65 -20.64 -1.52
C THR A 246 -6.69 -21.35 -2.88
N LYS A 247 -7.08 -20.61 -3.93
CA LYS A 247 -7.08 -21.12 -5.33
C LYS A 247 -5.69 -21.61 -5.74
N ARG A 248 -4.65 -20.85 -5.39
CA ARG A 248 -3.25 -21.17 -5.70
C ARG A 248 -2.80 -22.51 -5.11
N TYR A 249 -3.23 -22.83 -3.88
CA TYR A 249 -2.92 -24.12 -3.26
C TYR A 249 -3.66 -25.27 -3.96
N LYS A 250 -4.93 -25.09 -4.33
CA LYS A 250 -5.70 -26.10 -5.06
C LYS A 250 -5.11 -26.38 -6.45
N ASP A 251 -4.73 -25.34 -7.18
CA ASP A 251 -4.10 -25.44 -8.49
C ASP A 251 -2.74 -26.14 -8.39
N TYR A 252 -1.94 -25.81 -7.37
CA TYR A 252 -0.67 -26.49 -7.07
C TYR A 252 -0.87 -27.97 -6.76
N MET A 253 -1.84 -28.31 -5.90
CA MET A 253 -2.12 -29.71 -5.55
C MET A 253 -2.61 -30.52 -6.75
N ALA A 254 -3.44 -29.93 -7.62
CA ALA A 254 -3.88 -30.57 -8.85
C ALA A 254 -2.71 -30.85 -9.80
N TRP A 255 -1.83 -29.87 -10.01
CA TRP A 255 -0.60 -30.04 -10.79
C TRP A 255 0.34 -31.09 -10.17
N HIS A 256 0.58 -31.02 -8.87
CA HIS A 256 1.47 -31.94 -8.15
C HIS A 256 0.97 -33.38 -8.25
N THR A 257 -0.34 -33.61 -8.07
CA THR A 257 -0.94 -34.95 -8.16
C THR A 257 -0.81 -35.51 -9.58
N SER A 258 -1.07 -34.70 -10.60
CA SER A 258 -0.86 -35.06 -12.01
C SER A 258 0.61 -35.44 -12.29
N MET A 259 1.56 -34.64 -11.80
CA MET A 259 2.98 -34.88 -11.98
C MET A 259 3.45 -36.18 -11.31
N VAL A 260 3.01 -36.43 -10.08
CA VAL A 260 3.34 -37.68 -9.35
C VAL A 260 2.77 -38.90 -10.07
N GLN A 261 1.57 -38.78 -10.64
CA GLN A 261 0.96 -39.86 -11.41
C GLN A 261 1.73 -40.15 -12.70
N GLN A 262 2.12 -39.12 -13.45
CA GLN A 262 2.97 -39.26 -14.63
C GLN A 262 4.32 -39.94 -14.31
N LEU A 263 4.96 -39.57 -13.20
CA LEU A 263 6.22 -40.18 -12.76
C LEU A 263 6.04 -41.65 -12.34
N LYS A 264 4.89 -42.02 -11.78
CA LYS A 264 4.58 -43.43 -11.46
C LYS A 264 4.32 -44.24 -12.72
N GLU A 265 3.57 -43.70 -13.68
CA GLU A 265 3.30 -44.34 -14.97
C GLU A 265 4.60 -44.56 -15.77
N GLN A 266 5.55 -43.63 -15.69
CA GLN A 266 6.88 -43.79 -16.29
C GLN A 266 7.76 -44.84 -15.61
N LYS A 267 7.57 -45.10 -14.31
CA LYS A 267 8.32 -46.15 -13.59
C LYS A 267 7.75 -47.56 -13.76
N THR A 268 6.55 -47.68 -14.34
CA THR A 268 5.85 -48.96 -14.51
C THR A 268 5.91 -49.45 -15.97
N LYS A 269 6.61 -48.72 -16.84
CA LYS A 269 7.07 -49.16 -18.17
C LYS A 269 8.55 -49.46 -18.10
#